data_AF-A0A952T6C5-F1
#
_entry.id   AF-A0A952T6C5-F1
#
_cell.length_a   1.000
_cell.length_b   1.000
_cell.length_c   1.000
_cell.angle_alpha   90.00
_cell.angle_beta   90.00
_cell.angle_gamma   90.00
#
_symmetry.space_group_name_H-M   'P 1'
#
loop_
_entity.id
_entity.type
_entity.pdbx_description
1 polymer ?
#
loop_
_entity_poly.entity_id
_entity_poly.type
_entity_poly.pdbx_seq_one_letter_code
_entity_poly.pdbx_strand_id
1 'polypeptide(L)'
;MKKITTLIVLIALGTGVYAQSESINKFFNKYATDESFTTQVTISSKMFSLFTNMEVEKPEDKEVLEAISKLKGLRIIGKENTSDARNLYKEASGIILQNKFEELMSVKDKDKDMKFYIIEKTPGKISELVMVSGSAKDFMMMTLFGEIDLKQVSRIGQKMNVGGLENLEKMDQKDNKKN
;
A
#
# COMPACT_ATOMS: atom_id res chain seq x y z
N MET A 1 -26.66 -32.33 23.81
CA MET A 1 -25.27 -32.35 23.31
C MET A 1 -25.13 -31.87 21.86
N LYS A 2 -25.93 -32.36 20.90
CA LYS A 2 -25.87 -31.93 19.48
C LYS A 2 -26.04 -30.42 19.24
N LYS A 3 -26.87 -29.74 20.04
CA LYS A 3 -27.11 -28.28 19.93
C LYS A 3 -25.94 -27.42 20.43
N ILE A 4 -25.13 -27.92 21.37
CA ILE A 4 -23.95 -27.22 21.89
C ILE A 4 -22.80 -27.31 20.88
N THR A 5 -22.62 -28.47 20.25
CA THR A 5 -21.64 -28.64 19.16
C THR A 5 -21.94 -27.75 17.96
N THR A 6 -23.21 -27.54 17.59
CA THR A 6 -23.57 -26.63 16.49
C THR A 6 -23.27 -25.16 16.82
N LEU A 7 -23.42 -24.74 18.08
CA LEU A 7 -23.16 -23.37 18.51
C LEU A 7 -21.65 -23.04 18.51
N ILE A 8 -20.81 -24.01 18.88
CA ILE A 8 -19.34 -23.85 18.86
C ILE A 8 -18.81 -23.72 17.42
N VAL A 9 -19.38 -24.46 16.47
CA VAL A 9 -19.03 -24.36 15.04
C VAL A 9 -19.44 -23.01 14.45
N LEU A 10 -20.55 -22.42 14.91
CA LEU A 10 -21.02 -21.11 14.44
C LEU A 10 -20.12 -19.95 14.93
N ILE A 11 -19.57 -20.07 16.14
CA ILE A 11 -18.64 -19.06 16.71
C ILE A 11 -17.27 -19.16 16.03
N ALA A 12 -16.82 -20.36 15.64
CA ALA A 12 -15.55 -20.56 14.94
C ALA A 12 -15.52 -19.97 13.51
N LEU A 13 -16.70 -19.75 12.89
CA LEU A 13 -16.80 -19.13 11.56
C LEU A 13 -16.73 -17.59 11.59
N GLY A 14 -16.85 -16.96 12.77
CA GLY A 14 -16.90 -15.50 12.91
C GLY A 14 -15.54 -14.79 12.97
N THR A 15 -14.41 -15.51 13.08
CA THR A 15 -13.10 -14.90 13.37
C THR A 15 -12.16 -14.79 12.16
N GLY A 16 -12.59 -15.20 10.96
CA GLY A 16 -11.70 -15.33 9.80
C GLY A 16 -11.35 -14.07 9.00
N VAL A 17 -11.92 -12.90 9.28
CA VAL A 17 -11.93 -11.79 8.30
C VAL A 17 -10.98 -10.62 8.61
N TYR A 18 -10.42 -10.48 9.82
CA TYR A 18 -9.69 -9.26 10.19
C TYR A 18 -8.16 -9.34 10.24
N ALA A 19 -7.55 -10.51 9.98
CA ALA A 19 -6.09 -10.67 10.12
C ALA A 19 -5.25 -10.13 8.93
N GLN A 20 -5.88 -9.76 7.82
CA GLN A 20 -5.16 -9.58 6.54
C GLN A 20 -4.32 -8.29 6.44
N SER A 21 -4.57 -7.27 7.27
CA SER A 21 -3.76 -6.03 7.31
C SER A 21 -2.89 -5.89 8.57
N GLU A 22 -2.91 -6.87 9.48
CA GLU A 22 -2.21 -6.77 10.76
C GLU A 22 -0.69 -6.85 10.59
N SER A 23 -0.22 -7.61 9.59
CA SER A 23 1.21 -7.91 9.38
C SER A 23 2.02 -6.68 8.95
N ILE A 24 1.50 -5.86 8.03
CA ILE A 24 2.14 -4.60 7.63
C ILE A 24 2.13 -3.62 8.81
N ASN A 25 0.99 -3.50 9.49
CA ASN A 25 0.87 -2.64 10.67
C ASN A 25 1.83 -3.05 11.79
N LYS A 26 2.12 -4.35 11.96
CA LYS A 26 3.13 -4.85 12.91
C LYS A 26 4.53 -4.35 12.58
N PHE A 27 4.93 -4.33 11.30
CA PHE A 27 6.23 -3.78 10.90
C PHE A 27 6.34 -2.30 11.27
N PHE A 28 5.35 -1.49 10.88
CA PHE A 28 5.35 -0.07 11.22
C PHE A 28 5.32 0.17 12.73
N ASN A 29 4.52 -0.59 13.49
CA ASN A 29 4.43 -0.43 14.95
C ASN A 29 5.71 -0.86 15.67
N LYS A 30 6.41 -1.89 15.16
CA LYS A 30 7.70 -2.35 15.70
C LYS A 30 8.76 -1.25 15.67
N TYR A 31 8.74 -0.41 14.64
CA TYR A 31 9.74 0.64 14.42
C TYR A 31 9.23 2.06 14.68
N ALA A 32 7.97 2.24 15.09
CA ALA A 32 7.34 3.54 15.29
C ALA A 32 8.00 4.41 16.39
N THR A 33 8.77 3.81 17.28
CA THR A 33 9.49 4.51 18.35
C THR A 33 11.00 4.44 18.19
N ASP A 34 11.49 3.88 17.08
CA ASP A 34 12.91 3.77 16.79
C ASP A 34 13.40 5.05 16.10
N GLU A 35 14.11 5.89 16.86
CA GLU A 35 14.64 7.17 16.38
C GLU A 35 15.70 7.02 15.28
N SER A 36 16.22 5.81 15.05
CA SER A 36 17.14 5.57 13.94
C SER A 36 16.44 5.62 12.58
N PHE A 37 15.11 5.51 12.54
CA PHE A 37 14.32 5.73 11.32
C PHE A 37 14.09 7.23 11.11
N THR A 38 14.84 7.79 10.16
CA THR A 38 14.85 9.22 9.86
C THR A 38 13.55 9.74 9.26
N THR A 39 12.73 8.87 8.65
CA THR A 39 11.43 9.23 8.07
C THR A 39 10.33 8.40 8.69
N GLN A 40 9.38 9.04 9.38
CA GLN A 40 8.17 8.39 9.88
C GLN A 40 6.96 9.31 9.66
N VAL A 41 6.05 8.90 8.77
CA VAL A 41 4.86 9.69 8.43
C VAL A 41 3.63 8.80 8.52
N THR A 42 2.60 9.26 9.22
CA THR A 42 1.28 8.60 9.25
C THR A 42 0.20 9.64 8.98
N ILE A 43 -0.54 9.43 7.90
CA ILE A 43 -1.68 10.24 7.50
C ILE A 43 -2.95 9.40 7.68
N SER A 44 -3.92 9.94 8.41
CA SER A 44 -5.21 9.32 8.64
C SER A 44 -6.26 9.77 7.62
N SER A 45 -7.35 9.02 7.50
CA SER A 45 -8.54 9.41 6.72
C SER A 45 -9.03 10.81 7.06
N LYS A 46 -8.95 11.22 8.33
CA LYS A 46 -9.37 12.55 8.77
C LYS A 46 -8.57 13.65 8.08
N MET A 47 -7.26 13.47 7.91
CA MET A 47 -6.42 14.43 7.20
C MET A 47 -6.80 14.53 5.72
N PHE A 48 -7.08 13.38 5.08
CA PHE A 48 -7.57 13.36 3.69
C PHE A 48 -8.90 14.09 3.53
N SER A 49 -9.85 13.89 4.46
CA SER A 49 -11.13 14.61 4.44
C SER A 49 -10.99 16.12 4.65
N LEU A 50 -9.96 16.59 5.35
CA LEU A 50 -9.71 18.02 5.48
C LEU A 50 -9.22 18.62 4.16
N PHE A 51 -8.37 17.90 3.41
CA PHE A 51 -7.90 18.35 2.10
C PHE A 51 -9.02 18.41 1.05
N THR A 52 -10.01 17.52 1.13
CA THR A 52 -11.13 17.49 0.18
C THR A 52 -12.12 18.63 0.37
N ASN A 53 -12.08 19.30 1.52
CA ASN A 53 -12.94 20.46 1.82
C ASN A 53 -12.34 21.79 1.35
N MET A 54 -11.14 21.77 0.76
CA MET A 54 -10.53 22.97 0.17
C MET A 54 -11.15 23.23 -1.20
N GLU A 55 -11.43 24.49 -1.51
CA GLU A 55 -11.93 24.89 -2.83
C GLU A 55 -10.85 24.62 -3.90
N VAL A 56 -11.24 23.91 -4.96
CA VAL A 56 -10.39 23.62 -6.11
C VAL A 56 -10.85 24.42 -7.32
N GLU A 57 -9.89 25.13 -7.91
CA GLU A 57 -10.13 26.03 -9.05
C GLU A 57 -10.28 25.29 -10.38
N LYS A 58 -9.67 24.10 -10.51
CA LYS A 58 -9.64 23.35 -11.78
C LYS A 58 -10.48 22.06 -11.71
N PRO A 59 -11.21 21.72 -12.80
CA PRO A 59 -11.98 20.47 -12.87
C PRO A 59 -11.13 19.20 -12.68
N GLU A 60 -9.89 19.20 -13.18
CA GLU A 60 -8.96 18.07 -13.06
C GLU A 60 -8.55 17.76 -11.61
N ASP A 61 -8.64 18.76 -10.72
CA ASP A 61 -8.32 18.59 -9.31
C ASP A 61 -9.47 17.92 -8.54
N LYS A 62 -10.70 17.98 -9.07
CA LYS A 62 -11.86 17.29 -8.46
C LYS A 62 -11.70 15.78 -8.49
N GLU A 63 -11.24 15.20 -9.61
CA GLU A 63 -11.00 13.76 -9.72
C GLU A 63 -9.91 13.28 -8.72
N VAL A 64 -8.89 14.11 -8.50
CA VAL A 64 -7.81 13.81 -7.55
C VAL A 64 -8.32 13.90 -6.11
N LEU A 65 -9.12 14.92 -5.77
CA LEU A 65 -9.75 15.00 -4.44
C LEU A 65 -10.70 13.84 -4.17
N GLU A 66 -11.48 13.42 -5.17
CA GLU A 66 -12.33 12.25 -5.03
C GLU A 66 -11.51 10.97 -4.77
N ALA A 67 -10.39 10.80 -5.47
CA ALA A 67 -9.47 9.70 -5.21
C ALA A 67 -8.93 9.72 -3.77
N ILE A 68 -8.49 10.90 -3.31
CA ILE A 68 -7.94 11.11 -1.97
C ILE A 68 -8.99 10.85 -0.88
N SER A 69 -10.24 11.26 -1.12
CA SER A 69 -11.34 11.06 -0.15
C SER A 69 -11.62 9.59 0.16
N LYS A 70 -11.29 8.70 -0.77
CA LYS A 70 -11.47 7.24 -0.65
C LYS A 70 -10.31 6.56 0.08
N LEU A 71 -9.23 7.27 0.36
CA LEU A 71 -8.08 6.77 1.11
C LEU A 71 -8.41 6.71 2.60
N LYS A 72 -8.03 5.62 3.25
CA LYS A 72 -8.20 5.43 4.70
C LYS A 72 -6.95 5.79 5.48
N GLY A 73 -5.77 5.65 4.87
CA GLY A 73 -4.52 6.04 5.49
C GLY A 73 -3.31 5.83 4.60
N LEU A 74 -2.25 6.57 4.90
CA LEU A 74 -0.91 6.43 4.33
C LEU A 74 0.07 6.31 5.50
N ARG A 75 0.98 5.34 5.44
CA ARG A 75 2.10 5.22 6.37
C ARG A 75 3.40 5.11 5.58
N ILE A 76 4.41 5.87 5.98
CA ILE A 76 5.75 5.84 5.39
C ILE A 76 6.75 5.67 6.53
N ILE A 77 7.69 4.75 6.35
CA ILE A 77 8.81 4.56 7.23
C ILE A 77 10.09 4.42 6.40
N GLY A 78 11.12 5.16 6.77
CA GLY A 78 12.38 5.22 6.04
C GLY A 78 13.55 5.36 6.98
N LYS A 79 14.66 4.73 6.59
CA LYS A 79 15.93 4.78 7.29
C LYS A 79 17.03 4.97 6.27
N GLU A 80 17.83 6.01 6.46
CA GLU A 80 18.90 6.41 5.55
C GLU A 80 20.26 6.19 6.20
N ASN A 81 21.32 6.09 5.38
CA ASN A 81 22.71 5.98 5.84
C ASN A 81 22.97 4.84 6.85
N THR A 82 22.33 3.69 6.67
CA THR A 82 22.40 2.55 7.59
C THR A 82 22.97 1.28 6.95
N SER A 83 23.72 0.50 7.71
CA SER A 83 24.25 -0.80 7.25
C SER A 83 23.20 -1.92 7.27
N ASP A 84 22.07 -1.72 7.98
CA ASP A 84 21.00 -2.71 8.11
C ASP A 84 19.92 -2.60 7.01
N ALA A 85 20.05 -1.68 6.05
CA ALA A 85 19.05 -1.41 5.01
C ALA A 85 18.59 -2.67 4.25
N ARG A 86 19.54 -3.54 3.87
CA ARG A 86 19.23 -4.80 3.17
C ARG A 86 18.49 -5.79 4.06
N ASN A 87 18.72 -5.77 5.37
CA ASN A 87 17.99 -6.63 6.32
C ASN A 87 16.56 -6.12 6.51
N LEU A 88 16.37 -4.80 6.64
CA LEU A 88 15.04 -4.18 6.70
C LEU A 88 14.23 -4.46 5.44
N TYR A 89 14.86 -4.34 4.26
CA TYR A 89 14.23 -4.70 2.98
C TYR A 89 13.76 -6.16 2.95
N LYS A 90 14.62 -7.09 3.39
CA LYS A 90 14.29 -8.53 3.44
C LYS A 90 13.17 -8.82 4.44
N GLU A 91 13.19 -8.20 5.62
CA GLU A 91 12.15 -8.35 6.62
C GLU A 91 10.80 -7.84 6.09
N ALA A 92 10.77 -6.62 5.55
CA ALA A 92 9.57 -6.04 4.96
C ALA A 92 9.03 -6.90 3.80
N SER A 93 9.91 -7.34 2.89
CA SER A 93 9.54 -8.21 1.78
C SER A 93 8.99 -9.57 2.27
N GLY A 94 9.60 -10.15 3.30
CA GLY A 94 9.13 -11.40 3.90
C GLY A 94 7.72 -11.27 4.49
N ILE A 95 7.44 -10.17 5.18
CA ILE A 95 6.11 -9.87 5.70
C ILE A 95 5.10 -9.75 4.55
N ILE A 96 5.43 -8.99 3.49
CA ILE A 96 4.52 -8.81 2.34
C ILE A 96 4.19 -10.15 1.68
N LEU A 97 5.21 -10.98 1.40
CA LEU A 97 5.07 -12.28 0.71
C LEU A 97 4.30 -13.33 1.51
N GLN A 98 4.25 -13.22 2.84
CA GLN A 98 3.46 -14.12 3.70
C GLN A 98 1.97 -13.78 3.70
N ASN A 99 1.58 -12.64 3.12
CA ASN A 99 0.20 -12.18 3.05
C ASN A 99 -0.33 -12.28 1.61
N LYS A 100 -1.59 -11.91 1.37
CA LYS A 100 -2.26 -12.03 0.05
C LYS A 100 -1.87 -10.93 -0.94
N PHE A 101 -0.65 -10.42 -0.86
CA PHE A 101 -0.17 -9.37 -1.74
C PHE A 101 0.26 -9.96 -3.09
N GLU A 102 -0.15 -9.28 -4.16
CA GLU A 102 0.28 -9.55 -5.53
C GLU A 102 1.32 -8.52 -5.94
N GLU A 103 2.42 -8.97 -6.57
CA GLU A 103 3.45 -8.05 -7.09
C GLU A 103 2.93 -7.36 -8.35
N LEU A 104 2.79 -6.04 -8.29
CA LEU A 104 2.33 -5.22 -9.41
C LEU A 104 3.49 -4.77 -10.30
N MET A 105 4.63 -4.42 -9.69
CA MET A 105 5.79 -3.91 -10.41
C MET A 105 7.07 -4.12 -9.60
N SER A 106 8.17 -4.38 -10.31
CA SER A 106 9.52 -4.32 -9.75
C SER A 106 10.40 -3.44 -10.63
N VAL A 107 11.13 -2.53 -9.98
CA VAL A 107 12.15 -1.69 -10.61
C VAL A 107 13.48 -2.02 -9.97
N LYS A 108 14.43 -2.45 -10.79
CA LYS A 108 15.79 -2.77 -10.36
C LYS A 108 16.78 -1.90 -11.09
N ASP A 109 17.51 -1.10 -10.33
CA ASP A 109 18.64 -0.31 -10.80
C ASP A 109 19.93 -0.80 -10.11
N LYS A 110 21.10 -0.35 -10.54
CA LYS A 110 22.41 -0.84 -10.07
C LYS A 110 22.53 -0.86 -8.54
N ASP A 111 22.00 0.17 -7.89
CA ASP A 111 22.18 0.38 -6.45
C ASP A 111 20.85 0.36 -5.66
N LYS A 112 19.71 0.15 -6.33
CA LYS A 112 18.38 0.25 -5.71
C LYS A 112 17.41 -0.78 -6.26
N ASP A 113 16.79 -1.53 -5.35
CA ASP A 113 15.70 -2.45 -5.62
C ASP A 113 14.39 -1.84 -5.09
N MET A 114 13.37 -1.71 -5.93
CA MET A 114 12.05 -1.21 -5.56
C MET A 114 10.95 -2.15 -6.05
N LYS A 115 9.94 -2.39 -5.22
CA LYS A 115 8.80 -3.24 -5.55
C LYS A 115 7.49 -2.64 -5.07
N PHE A 116 6.45 -2.84 -5.86
CA PHE A 116 5.08 -2.46 -5.58
C PHE A 116 4.21 -3.70 -5.49
N TYR A 117 3.36 -3.73 -4.48
CA TYR A 117 2.48 -4.83 -4.17
C TYR A 117 1.06 -4.33 -3.91
N ILE A 118 0.05 -5.11 -4.26
CA ILE A 118 -1.36 -4.76 -4.07
C ILE A 118 -2.15 -5.89 -3.43
N ILE A 119 -3.23 -5.53 -2.73
CA ILE A 119 -4.32 -6.45 -2.40
C ILE A 119 -5.57 -5.95 -3.11
N GLU A 120 -6.07 -6.71 -4.07
CA GLU A 120 -7.34 -6.43 -4.74
C GLU A 120 -8.53 -6.99 -3.94
N LYS A 121 -9.62 -6.23 -3.90
CA LYS A 121 -10.92 -6.72 -3.41
C LYS A 121 -11.78 -7.28 -4.55
N THR A 122 -11.75 -6.58 -5.67
CA THR A 122 -12.42 -6.91 -6.93
C THR A 122 -11.54 -6.42 -8.06
N PRO A 123 -11.67 -6.95 -9.29
CA PRO A 123 -10.84 -6.52 -10.42
C PRO A 123 -10.79 -4.99 -10.55
N GLY A 124 -9.59 -4.43 -10.51
CA GLY A 124 -9.35 -2.97 -10.64
C GLY A 124 -9.67 -2.13 -9.39
N LYS A 125 -10.10 -2.74 -8.28
CA LYS A 125 -10.32 -2.08 -6.99
C LYS A 125 -9.33 -2.60 -5.95
N ILE A 126 -8.31 -1.79 -5.70
CA ILE A 126 -7.23 -2.09 -4.76
C ILE A 126 -7.65 -1.62 -3.36
N SER A 127 -7.41 -2.46 -2.38
CA SER A 127 -7.66 -2.15 -0.97
C SER A 127 -6.42 -1.69 -0.21
N GLU A 128 -5.25 -2.13 -0.66
CA GLU A 128 -3.96 -1.77 -0.09
C GLU A 128 -2.88 -1.83 -1.18
N LEU A 129 -2.04 -0.80 -1.23
CA LEU A 129 -0.87 -0.66 -2.07
C LEU A 129 0.35 -0.50 -1.17
N VAL A 130 1.34 -1.37 -1.31
CA VAL A 130 2.58 -1.34 -0.55
C VAL A 130 3.75 -1.14 -1.50
N MET A 131 4.64 -0.22 -1.15
CA MET A 131 5.93 -0.03 -1.80
C MET A 131 7.04 -0.38 -0.81
N VAL A 132 8.02 -1.14 -1.27
CA VAL A 132 9.26 -1.40 -0.54
C VAL A 132 10.45 -1.09 -1.43
N SER A 133 11.38 -0.28 -0.92
CA SER A 133 12.59 0.16 -1.61
C SER A 133 13.80 -0.07 -0.70
N GLY A 134 14.89 -0.57 -1.27
CA GLY A 134 16.12 -0.83 -0.55
C GLY A 134 17.36 -0.62 -1.43
N SER A 135 18.35 0.07 -0.88
CA SER A 135 19.71 0.19 -1.43
C SER A 135 20.71 -0.46 -0.47
N ALA A 136 22.01 -0.27 -0.72
CA ALA A 136 23.05 -0.68 0.23
C ALA A 136 22.98 0.07 1.57
N LYS A 137 22.41 1.29 1.57
CA LYS A 137 22.40 2.19 2.74
C LYS A 137 21.04 2.72 3.16
N ASP A 138 20.04 2.60 2.30
CA ASP A 138 18.74 3.23 2.51
C ASP A 138 17.63 2.20 2.39
N PHE A 139 16.64 2.34 3.25
CA PHE A 139 15.43 1.54 3.24
C PHE A 139 14.23 2.47 3.33
N MET A 140 13.20 2.16 2.56
CA MET A 140 11.91 2.83 2.64
C MET A 140 10.79 1.84 2.42
N MET A 141 9.76 1.93 3.25
CA MET A 141 8.52 1.21 3.09
C MET A 141 7.35 2.19 3.20
N MET A 142 6.38 2.04 2.31
CA MET A 142 5.15 2.82 2.30
C MET A 142 3.97 1.88 2.16
N THR A 143 2.90 2.11 2.91
CA THR A 143 1.60 1.49 2.66
C THR A 143 0.53 2.58 2.52
N LEU A 144 -0.31 2.42 1.50
CA LEU A 144 -1.50 3.21 1.26
C LEU A 144 -2.69 2.26 1.24
N PHE A 145 -3.70 2.50 2.08
CA PHE A 145 -4.88 1.63 2.16
C PHE A 145 -6.17 2.44 2.10
N GLY A 146 -7.20 1.88 1.49
CA GLY A 146 -8.45 2.58 1.18
C GLY A 146 -9.26 1.88 0.10
N GLU A 147 -10.04 2.65 -0.65
CA GLU A 147 -10.53 2.23 -1.96
C GLU A 147 -9.70 2.94 -3.02
N ILE A 148 -8.75 2.20 -3.59
CA ILE A 148 -7.74 2.72 -4.51
C ILE A 148 -8.11 2.25 -5.92
N ASP A 149 -8.24 3.21 -6.83
CA ASP A 149 -8.39 2.95 -8.26
C ASP A 149 -7.03 3.05 -8.95
N LEU A 150 -6.58 1.97 -9.59
CA LEU A 150 -5.26 1.91 -10.22
C LEU A 150 -5.08 2.97 -11.32
N LYS A 151 -6.18 3.35 -12.01
CA LYS A 151 -6.15 4.41 -13.03
C LYS A 151 -5.75 5.74 -12.40
N GLN A 152 -6.29 6.02 -11.21
CA GLN A 152 -5.98 7.24 -10.46
C GLN A 152 -4.54 7.19 -9.89
N VAL A 153 -4.06 6.03 -9.44
CA VAL A 153 -2.67 5.86 -8.99
C VAL A 153 -1.66 6.13 -10.12
N SER A 154 -1.93 5.64 -11.34
CA SER A 154 -1.06 5.91 -12.49
C SER A 154 -0.94 7.40 -12.80
N ARG A 155 -2.06 8.14 -12.72
CA ARG A 155 -2.11 9.60 -12.91
C ARG A 155 -1.38 10.37 -11.81
N ILE A 156 -1.47 9.91 -10.55
CA ILE A 156 -0.69 10.47 -9.43
C ILE A 156 0.81 10.26 -9.70
N GLY A 157 1.21 9.06 -10.14
CA GLY A 157 2.58 8.74 -10.51
C GLY A 157 3.16 9.63 -11.61
N GLN A 158 2.37 9.88 -12.66
CA GLN A 158 2.72 10.77 -13.77
C GLN A 158 2.90 12.23 -13.30
N LYS A 159 2.00 12.75 -12.44
CA LYS A 159 2.11 14.11 -11.90
C LYS A 159 3.27 14.28 -10.91
N MET A 160 3.67 13.22 -10.20
CA MET A 160 4.79 13.25 -9.23
C MET A 160 6.16 12.89 -9.84
N ASN A 161 6.25 12.68 -11.15
CA ASN A 161 7.49 12.29 -11.86
C ASN A 161 8.18 11.05 -11.25
N VAL A 162 7.39 10.07 -10.80
CA VAL A 162 7.92 8.82 -10.24
C VAL A 162 8.20 7.87 -11.40
N GLY A 163 9.47 7.76 -11.78
CA GLY A 163 9.91 6.87 -12.86
C GLY A 163 9.42 5.43 -12.67
N GLY A 164 8.70 4.90 -13.66
CA GLY A 164 8.20 3.52 -13.69
C GLY A 164 6.68 3.38 -13.78
N LEU A 165 5.89 4.34 -13.29
CA LEU A 165 4.41 4.23 -13.24
C LEU A 165 3.71 4.49 -14.60
N GLU A 166 4.45 5.02 -15.58
CA GLU A 166 3.98 5.31 -16.94
C GLU A 166 3.51 4.06 -17.72
N ASN A 167 3.88 2.86 -17.26
CA ASN A 167 3.56 1.60 -17.94
C ASN A 167 2.34 0.86 -17.37
N LEU A 168 1.75 1.33 -16.25
CA LEU A 168 0.58 0.68 -15.64
C LEU A 168 -0.71 0.89 -16.47
N GLU A 169 -0.80 2.02 -17.18
CA GLU A 169 -1.94 2.34 -18.07
C GLU A 169 -2.08 1.35 -19.24
N LYS A 170 -0.98 0.70 -19.64
CA LYS A 170 -0.94 -0.21 -20.79
C LYS A 170 -1.37 -1.64 -20.45
N MET A 171 -1.47 -2.00 -19.17
CA MET A 171 -1.85 -3.35 -18.74
C MET A 171 -3.37 -3.56 -18.77
N ASP A 172 -4.18 -2.53 -18.48
CA ASP A 172 -5.66 -2.58 -18.50
C ASP A 172 -6.25 -2.69 -19.93
N GLN A 173 -5.51 -2.26 -20.95
CA GLN A 173 -5.98 -2.36 -22.35
C GLN A 173 -5.85 -3.76 -22.94
N LYS A 174 -5.10 -4.67 -22.31
CA LYS A 174 -4.91 -6.03 -22.81
C LYS A 174 -6.06 -6.97 -22.44
N ASP A 175 -6.75 -6.69 -21.34
CA ASP A 175 -7.90 -7.49 -20.89
C ASP A 175 -9.21 -7.07 -21.56
N ASN A 176 -9.36 -5.79 -21.96
CA ASN A 176 -10.54 -5.31 -22.71
C ASN A 176 -10.53 -5.59 -24.22
N LYS A 177 -9.46 -6.19 -24.77
CA LYS A 177 -9.38 -6.60 -26.18
C LYS A 177 -9.59 -8.10 -26.42
N LYS A 178 -9.93 -8.85 -25.36
CA LYS A 178 -10.16 -10.31 -25.42
C LYS A 178 -11.62 -10.74 -25.23
N ASN A 179 -12.57 -9.81 -25.18
CA ASN A 179 -14.01 -10.09 -25.25
C ASN A 179 -14.61 -9.52 -26.54
#